data_AF-A0A6P1UC84-F1
#
_entry.id   AF-A0A6P1UC84-F1
#
_cell.length_a   1.000
_cell.length_b   1.000
_cell.length_c   1.000
_cell.angle_alpha   90.00
_cell.angle_beta   90.00
_cell.angle_gamma   90.00
#
_symmetry.space_group_name_H-M   'P 1'
#
loop_
_entity.id
_entity.type
_entity.pdbx_description
1 polymer ?
#
loop_
_entity_poly.entity_id
_entity_poly.type
_entity_poly.pdbx_seq_one_letter_code
_entity_poly.pdbx_strand_id
1 'polypeptide(L)'
;MSPPPEHHKDGATPTITSLAEAGWRLRRPAVILAVLITLLCLLVPLLLRGIGVPAAAKRWLPSDAQWSSGQISNAHVQFGQNCEVCHQTLLVPVRDEACLACHSGIAEHGDDAAVLRDAGLDTRRCASCHFEHGGPHAVQQRHPALCADCHAAPERYPSLKDVAAVSDFARAHPPFKVTVAVAGQSARARVLLDAQARDVSGLIFPHDLHLDARGIQGADGKQVLQCADCHRPLMGGAGFEPLRYSRDCQSCHQLDVDLNGRQLRLPHGNNEAARALLQRTAALAPLATPPPVDESEDRRRPGARADRGDARQQPGAVDEVFERRVCAKCHSIVSDSDGSRVQPPQLAQTWMPLARFDHAPHRWVGCDSCHAAQQSQDADDLLLPQIESCRQCHGGINSHSKIQSTCIDCHRFHQAHELTSQALGSRADEQTQQ
;
A
#
# COMPACT_ATOMS: atom_id res chain seq x y z
N MET A 1 43.14 -55.36 71.99
CA MET A 1 43.71 -55.94 70.75
C MET A 1 43.74 -54.86 69.67
N SER A 2 44.96 -54.60 69.19
CA SER A 2 45.43 -53.92 67.95
C SER A 2 44.71 -52.68 67.39
N PRO A 3 45.44 -51.56 67.16
CA PRO A 3 44.99 -50.47 66.29
C PRO A 3 45.13 -50.87 64.79
N PRO A 4 44.34 -50.26 63.88
CA PRO A 4 44.49 -50.45 62.44
C PRO A 4 45.74 -49.70 61.90
N PRO A 5 46.32 -50.16 60.79
CA PRO A 5 47.66 -49.75 60.35
C PRO A 5 47.68 -48.37 59.68
N GLU A 6 48.82 -47.68 59.88
CA GLU A 6 49.19 -46.44 59.24
C GLU A 6 49.34 -46.61 57.71
N HIS A 7 48.58 -45.83 56.94
CA HIS A 7 48.82 -45.68 55.52
C HIS A 7 49.97 -44.71 55.29
N HIS A 8 51.10 -45.24 54.80
CA HIS A 8 52.21 -44.52 54.23
C HIS A 8 51.73 -43.48 53.21
N LYS A 9 52.03 -42.20 53.46
CA LYS A 9 52.01 -41.13 52.46
C LYS A 9 53.23 -41.29 51.56
N ASP A 10 53.08 -42.04 50.48
CA ASP A 10 54.04 -41.97 49.38
C ASP A 10 53.82 -40.66 48.62
N GLY A 11 54.82 -39.78 48.72
CA GLY A 11 54.90 -38.52 48.02
C GLY A 11 55.00 -38.75 46.51
N ALA A 12 53.86 -38.74 45.83
CA ALA A 12 53.84 -38.48 44.40
C ALA A 12 54.08 -36.97 44.19
N THR A 13 55.34 -36.61 43.98
CA THR A 13 55.69 -35.31 43.39
C THR A 13 55.03 -35.22 42.01
N PRO A 14 54.23 -34.19 41.70
CA PRO A 14 53.75 -34.01 40.35
C PRO A 14 54.94 -33.71 39.45
N THR A 15 55.23 -34.61 38.51
CA THR A 15 56.18 -34.35 37.42
C THR A 15 55.57 -33.31 36.48
N ILE A 16 55.73 -32.04 36.85
CA ILE A 16 55.49 -30.92 35.94
C ILE A 16 56.69 -30.89 34.98
N THR A 17 56.64 -31.67 33.90
CA THR A 17 57.59 -31.54 32.80
C THR A 17 57.39 -30.17 32.16
N SER A 18 58.13 -29.17 32.61
CA SER A 18 58.13 -27.88 31.95
C SER A 18 58.98 -27.99 30.68
N LEU A 19 58.48 -27.48 29.55
CA LEU A 19 59.20 -27.44 28.26
C LEU A 19 60.58 -26.75 28.36
N ALA A 20 60.83 -26.01 29.43
CA ALA A 20 62.11 -25.40 29.74
C ALA A 20 63.22 -26.41 30.07
N GLU A 21 62.90 -27.55 30.70
CA GLU A 21 63.88 -28.59 31.05
C GLU A 21 64.34 -29.40 29.83
N ALA A 22 63.51 -29.48 28.78
CA ALA A 22 63.88 -30.05 27.49
C ALA A 22 64.73 -29.10 26.61
N GLY A 23 65.12 -27.92 27.12
CA GLY A 23 65.88 -26.90 26.38
C GLY A 23 65.05 -26.08 25.37
N TRP A 24 63.74 -26.33 25.28
CA TRP A 24 62.84 -25.69 24.31
C TRP A 24 62.23 -24.42 24.90
N ARG A 25 62.93 -23.29 24.72
CA ARG A 25 62.39 -21.97 25.03
C ARG A 25 61.39 -21.54 23.95
N LEU A 26 60.11 -21.91 24.08
CA LEU A 26 59.01 -21.58 23.13
C LEU A 26 59.00 -20.13 22.61
N ARG A 27 59.51 -19.17 23.39
CA ARG A 27 59.57 -17.76 23.01
C ARG A 27 60.40 -17.51 21.74
N ARG A 28 61.54 -18.19 21.56
CA ARG A 28 62.41 -17.98 20.39
C ARG A 28 61.81 -18.53 19.09
N PRO A 29 61.37 -19.80 18.99
CA PRO A 29 60.71 -20.29 17.79
C PRO A 29 59.36 -19.59 17.55
N ALA A 30 58.62 -19.18 18.59
CA ALA A 30 57.41 -18.39 18.42
C ALA A 30 57.69 -17.01 17.81
N VAL A 31 58.70 -16.29 18.30
CA VAL A 31 59.10 -14.99 17.72
C VAL A 31 59.65 -15.15 16.31
N ILE A 32 60.47 -16.17 16.06
CA ILE A 32 60.99 -16.47 14.71
C ILE A 32 59.85 -16.78 13.76
N LEU A 33 58.90 -17.62 14.16
CA LEU A 33 57.74 -17.98 13.35
C LEU A 33 56.83 -16.76 13.13
N ALA A 34 56.60 -15.93 14.15
CA ALA A 34 55.82 -14.70 14.03
C ALA A 34 56.47 -13.70 13.06
N VAL A 35 57.79 -13.52 13.13
CA VAL A 35 58.54 -12.66 12.20
C VAL A 35 58.51 -13.23 10.78
N LEU A 36 58.70 -14.55 10.62
CA LEU A 36 58.60 -15.23 9.32
C LEU A 36 57.22 -15.09 8.70
N ILE A 37 56.15 -15.33 9.47
CA ILE A 37 54.76 -15.16 8.99
C ILE A 37 54.50 -13.71 8.62
N THR A 38 54.94 -12.75 9.45
CA THR A 38 54.75 -11.32 9.17
C THR A 38 55.49 -10.89 7.90
N LEU A 39 56.75 -11.32 7.74
CA LEU A 39 57.54 -11.08 6.54
C LEU A 39 56.90 -11.72 5.31
N LEU A 40 56.42 -12.96 5.43
CA LEU A 40 55.73 -13.64 4.34
C LEU A 40 54.46 -12.88 3.92
N CYS A 41 53.61 -12.50 4.88
CA CYS A 41 52.37 -11.78 4.62
C CYS A 41 52.58 -10.35 4.09
N LEU A 42 53.72 -9.71 4.34
CA LEU A 42 54.05 -8.38 3.81
C LEU A 42 54.81 -8.45 2.48
N LEU A 43 55.85 -9.27 2.38
CA LEU A 43 56.71 -9.35 1.20
C LEU A 43 56.03 -10.06 0.04
N VAL A 44 55.24 -11.09 0.28
CA VAL A 44 54.60 -11.86 -0.80
C VAL A 44 53.62 -10.98 -1.59
N PRO A 45 52.65 -10.27 -1.00
CA PRO A 45 51.77 -9.38 -1.77
C PRO A 45 52.52 -8.24 -2.47
N LEU A 46 53.56 -7.70 -1.82
CA LEU A 46 54.37 -6.61 -2.37
C LEU A 46 55.16 -7.04 -3.61
N LEU A 47 55.75 -8.24 -3.56
CA LEU A 47 56.43 -8.85 -4.71
C LEU A 47 55.44 -9.17 -5.82
N LEU A 48 54.30 -9.81 -5.51
CA LEU A 48 53.25 -10.17 -6.48
C LEU A 48 52.63 -8.96 -7.18
N ARG A 49 52.73 -7.74 -6.61
CA ARG A 49 52.32 -6.50 -7.26
C ARG A 49 53.25 -6.09 -8.42
N GLY A 50 54.54 -6.48 -8.35
CA GLY A 50 55.55 -6.14 -9.36
C GLY A 50 55.78 -7.21 -10.43
N ILE A 51 55.37 -8.47 -10.17
CA ILE A 51 55.50 -9.60 -11.11
C ILE A 51 54.11 -9.97 -11.63
N GLY A 52 53.91 -9.91 -12.93
CA GLY A 52 52.66 -10.36 -13.57
C GLY A 52 52.41 -11.85 -13.32
N VAL A 53 51.49 -12.17 -12.42
CA VAL A 53 51.18 -13.56 -12.06
C VAL A 53 50.30 -14.21 -13.13
N PRO A 54 50.64 -15.42 -13.64
CA PRO A 54 49.78 -16.17 -14.56
C PRO A 54 48.41 -16.46 -13.96
N ALA A 55 47.34 -16.43 -14.77
CA ALA A 55 45.97 -16.65 -14.32
C ALA A 55 45.77 -17.99 -13.57
N ALA A 56 46.48 -19.04 -13.97
CA ALA A 56 46.43 -20.34 -13.30
C ALA A 56 46.99 -20.32 -11.87
N ALA A 57 47.97 -19.46 -11.60
CA ALA A 57 48.55 -19.29 -10.26
C ALA A 57 47.69 -18.35 -9.39
N LYS A 58 47.04 -17.34 -10.00
CA LYS A 58 46.13 -16.41 -9.30
C LYS A 58 45.02 -17.11 -8.52
N ARG A 59 44.53 -18.28 -8.99
CA ARG A 59 43.47 -19.03 -8.27
C ARG A 59 43.89 -19.55 -6.89
N TRP A 60 45.19 -19.73 -6.68
CA TRP A 60 45.76 -20.30 -5.45
C TRP A 60 46.33 -19.23 -4.52
N LEU A 61 46.32 -17.97 -4.97
CA LEU A 61 46.83 -16.84 -4.24
C LEU A 61 45.69 -16.16 -3.46
N PRO A 62 45.98 -15.60 -2.28
CA PRO A 62 45.01 -14.79 -1.55
C PRO A 62 44.58 -13.61 -2.43
N SER A 63 43.27 -13.45 -2.66
CA SER A 63 42.69 -12.32 -3.39
C SER A 63 41.94 -11.37 -2.46
N ASP A 64 41.51 -10.22 -2.97
CA ASP A 64 40.76 -9.26 -2.15
C ASP A 64 39.40 -9.79 -1.68
N ALA A 65 38.93 -10.90 -2.26
CA ALA A 65 37.76 -11.62 -1.78
C ALA A 65 37.90 -12.11 -0.33
N GLN A 66 39.13 -12.34 0.15
CA GLN A 66 39.37 -12.74 1.55
C GLN A 66 39.02 -11.62 2.56
N TRP A 67 39.01 -10.36 2.10
CA TRP A 67 38.66 -9.19 2.89
C TRP A 67 37.18 -8.82 2.77
N SER A 68 36.40 -9.60 2.00
CA SER A 68 34.98 -9.36 1.82
C SER A 68 34.21 -9.73 3.09
N SER A 69 33.46 -8.77 3.64
CA SER A 69 32.55 -9.00 4.77
C SER A 69 31.28 -9.78 4.41
N GLY A 70 31.11 -10.12 3.13
CA GLY A 70 29.92 -10.78 2.61
C GLY A 70 29.67 -10.41 1.15
N GLN A 71 28.76 -11.16 0.51
CA GLN A 71 28.40 -10.93 -0.88
C GLN A 71 27.75 -9.55 -1.05
N ILE A 72 28.21 -8.80 -2.06
CA ILE A 72 27.56 -7.56 -2.47
C ILE A 72 26.21 -7.83 -3.13
N SER A 73 25.34 -6.83 -3.12
CA SER A 73 23.99 -6.88 -3.65
C SER A 73 23.97 -7.16 -5.14
N ASN A 74 22.84 -7.68 -5.62
CA ASN A 74 22.66 -7.96 -7.04
C ASN A 74 22.81 -6.68 -7.89
N ALA A 75 22.30 -5.54 -7.40
CA ALA A 75 22.43 -4.25 -8.08
C ALA A 75 23.89 -3.84 -8.33
N HIS A 76 24.81 -4.26 -7.45
CA HIS A 76 26.22 -3.92 -7.52
C HIS A 76 27.13 -5.12 -7.88
N VAL A 77 26.56 -6.29 -8.16
CA VAL A 77 27.29 -7.55 -8.35
C VAL A 77 28.38 -7.47 -9.43
N GLN A 78 28.17 -6.61 -10.42
CA GLN A 78 29.09 -6.39 -11.53
C GLN A 78 30.46 -5.85 -11.09
N PHE A 79 30.55 -5.18 -9.93
CA PHE A 79 31.83 -4.72 -9.37
C PHE A 79 32.72 -5.89 -8.93
N GLY A 80 32.15 -7.05 -8.63
CA GLY A 80 32.90 -8.26 -8.29
C GLY A 80 33.85 -8.05 -7.11
N GLN A 81 35.16 -8.07 -7.39
CA GLN A 81 36.24 -7.90 -6.39
C GLN A 81 36.89 -6.49 -6.44
N ASN A 82 36.34 -5.57 -7.23
CA ASN A 82 36.81 -4.19 -7.32
C ASN A 82 36.24 -3.39 -6.12
N CYS A 83 36.89 -3.55 -4.96
CA CYS A 83 36.45 -2.92 -3.72
C CYS A 83 36.67 -1.40 -3.73
N GLU A 84 37.61 -0.91 -4.54
CA GLU A 84 37.99 0.50 -4.62
C GLU A 84 36.92 1.40 -5.22
N VAL A 85 35.90 0.84 -5.88
CA VAL A 85 34.70 1.59 -6.31
C VAL A 85 34.04 2.30 -5.11
N CYS A 86 33.91 1.60 -3.98
CA CYS A 86 33.27 2.12 -2.78
C CYS A 86 34.30 2.49 -1.70
N HIS A 87 35.33 1.67 -1.50
CA HIS A 87 36.35 1.86 -0.47
C HIS A 87 37.54 2.66 -1.00
N GLN A 88 37.32 3.96 -1.21
CA GLN A 88 38.32 4.87 -1.79
C GLN A 88 39.49 5.18 -0.86
N THR A 89 39.28 5.12 0.46
CA THR A 89 40.31 5.43 1.47
C THR A 89 40.41 4.31 2.49
N LEU A 90 41.63 3.83 2.74
CA LEU A 90 41.90 2.73 3.67
C LEU A 90 41.46 3.10 5.10
N LEU A 91 40.78 2.17 5.78
CA LEU A 91 40.28 2.32 7.16
C LEU A 91 39.26 3.47 7.37
N VAL A 92 38.76 4.06 6.28
CA VAL A 92 37.66 5.03 6.33
C VAL A 92 36.40 4.31 5.83
N PRO A 93 35.27 4.42 6.54
CA PRO A 93 34.00 3.88 6.04
C PRO A 93 33.66 4.52 4.68
N VAL A 94 32.91 3.78 3.84
CA VAL A 94 32.42 4.30 2.56
C VAL A 94 31.73 5.65 2.77
N ARG A 95 32.11 6.63 1.94
CA ARG A 95 31.56 7.98 2.00
C ARG A 95 30.52 8.17 0.90
N ASP A 96 29.62 9.13 1.10
CA ASP A 96 28.49 9.37 0.21
C ASP A 96 28.94 9.79 -1.19
N GLU A 97 30.10 10.44 -1.32
CA GLU A 97 30.67 10.84 -2.62
C GLU A 97 30.94 9.63 -3.53
N ALA A 98 31.27 8.46 -2.98
CA ALA A 98 31.45 7.23 -3.75
C ALA A 98 30.12 6.74 -4.36
N CYS A 99 29.02 6.86 -3.60
CA CYS A 99 27.68 6.49 -4.06
C CYS A 99 27.18 7.49 -5.13
N LEU A 100 27.31 8.79 -4.84
CA LEU A 100 26.81 9.88 -5.67
C LEU A 100 27.55 10.03 -7.00
N ALA A 101 28.74 9.44 -7.12
CA ALA A 101 29.47 9.38 -8.39
C ALA A 101 28.67 8.67 -9.51
N CYS A 102 27.79 7.72 -9.16
CA CYS A 102 26.88 7.07 -10.09
C CYS A 102 25.39 7.39 -9.83
N HIS A 103 25.04 7.70 -8.57
CA HIS A 103 23.67 7.94 -8.14
C HIS A 103 23.33 9.43 -7.94
N SER A 104 23.89 10.31 -8.77
CA SER A 104 23.70 11.77 -8.64
C SER A 104 22.25 12.24 -8.82
N GLY A 105 21.36 11.40 -9.38
CA GLY A 105 19.94 11.70 -9.59
C GLY A 105 19.03 11.28 -8.43
N ILE A 106 19.56 10.72 -7.33
CA ILE A 106 18.76 10.41 -6.15
C ILE A 106 18.43 11.72 -5.44
N ALA A 107 17.13 12.04 -5.36
CA ALA A 107 16.66 13.11 -4.49
C ALA A 107 16.81 12.71 -3.03
N GLU A 108 17.20 13.66 -2.19
CA GLU A 108 17.38 13.47 -0.75
C GLU A 108 16.09 12.95 -0.08
N HIS A 109 16.23 12.53 1.17
CA HIS A 109 15.27 11.77 2.00
C HIS A 109 13.83 12.33 2.14
N GLY A 110 13.52 13.50 1.56
CA GLY A 110 12.19 14.11 1.48
C GLY A 110 12.24 15.56 0.93
N ASP A 111 11.07 16.19 0.79
CA ASP A 111 10.97 17.53 0.19
C ASP A 111 11.03 18.68 1.22
N ASP A 112 10.73 18.39 2.49
CA ASP A 112 10.75 19.40 3.57
C ASP A 112 12.11 19.44 4.27
N ALA A 113 12.94 20.39 3.87
CA ALA A 113 14.27 20.57 4.44
C ALA A 113 14.27 20.89 5.95
N ALA A 114 13.18 21.46 6.51
CA ALA A 114 13.09 21.71 7.94
C ALA A 114 12.85 20.41 8.72
N VAL A 115 11.96 19.54 8.22
CA VAL A 115 11.74 18.19 8.79
C VAL A 115 13.02 17.36 8.69
N LEU A 116 13.71 17.40 7.55
CA LEU A 116 14.95 16.65 7.36
C LEU A 116 16.06 17.10 8.33
N ARG A 117 16.21 18.41 8.54
CA ARG A 117 17.17 18.95 9.52
C ARG A 117 16.82 18.56 10.95
N ASP A 118 15.55 18.66 11.33
CA ASP A 118 15.08 18.30 12.67
C ASP A 118 15.29 16.82 12.97
N ALA A 119 15.03 15.95 11.98
CA ALA A 119 15.27 14.52 12.06
C ALA A 119 16.76 14.11 11.91
N GLY A 120 17.65 15.05 11.57
CA GLY A 120 19.06 14.78 11.29
C GLY A 120 19.30 13.92 10.04
N LEU A 121 18.35 13.91 9.09
CA LEU A 121 18.43 13.17 7.83
C LEU A 121 19.25 13.91 6.76
N ASP A 122 19.39 15.24 6.88
CA ASP A 122 20.17 16.08 5.98
C ASP A 122 21.69 15.83 6.06
N THR A 123 22.16 15.25 7.16
CA THR A 123 23.57 14.91 7.40
C THR A 123 23.82 13.41 7.51
N ARG A 124 22.79 12.59 7.26
CA ARG A 124 22.84 11.14 7.43
C ARG A 124 23.47 10.48 6.21
N ARG A 125 24.54 9.71 6.43
CA ARG A 125 25.26 9.01 5.35
C ARG A 125 24.41 7.93 4.69
N CYS A 126 24.56 7.75 3.38
CA CYS A 126 23.89 6.72 2.59
C CYS A 126 24.12 5.34 3.20
N ALA A 127 25.38 5.01 3.51
CA ALA A 127 25.79 3.71 4.05
C ALA A 127 25.27 3.40 5.47
N SER A 128 24.58 4.34 6.11
CA SER A 128 23.93 4.10 7.41
C SER A 128 22.52 3.53 7.30
N CYS A 129 21.92 3.60 6.11
CA CYS A 129 20.62 3.04 5.77
C CYS A 129 20.75 2.00 4.64
N HIS A 130 21.65 2.23 3.69
CA HIS A 130 21.94 1.35 2.55
C HIS A 130 23.22 0.56 2.80
N PHE A 131 23.09 -0.60 3.43
CA PHE A 131 24.26 -1.43 3.74
C PHE A 131 24.56 -2.38 2.59
N GLU A 132 25.83 -2.46 2.23
CA GLU A 132 26.31 -3.47 1.29
C GLU A 132 26.83 -4.70 2.06
N HIS A 133 27.18 -5.78 1.35
CA HIS A 133 27.72 -7.04 1.90
C HIS A 133 26.72 -7.90 2.68
N GLY A 134 25.43 -7.53 2.70
CA GLY A 134 24.35 -8.31 3.30
C GLY A 134 23.73 -9.37 2.38
N GLY A 135 24.36 -9.69 1.25
CA GLY A 135 23.83 -10.62 0.25
C GLY A 135 23.05 -9.93 -0.89
N PRO A 136 22.33 -10.71 -1.72
CA PRO A 136 21.77 -10.24 -2.99
C PRO A 136 20.81 -9.04 -2.90
N HIS A 137 20.21 -8.80 -1.74
CA HIS A 137 19.23 -7.73 -1.50
C HIS A 137 19.74 -6.63 -0.55
N ALA A 138 21.02 -6.64 -0.16
CA ALA A 138 21.56 -5.89 0.98
C ALA A 138 21.31 -4.37 0.96
N VAL A 139 21.36 -3.75 -0.24
CA VAL A 139 21.27 -2.29 -0.38
C VAL A 139 19.92 -1.74 0.07
N GLN A 140 18.84 -2.53 0.03
CA GLN A 140 17.57 -2.15 0.63
C GLN A 140 17.43 -2.84 1.99
N GLN A 141 17.71 -2.11 3.06
CA GLN A 141 17.42 -2.59 4.40
C GLN A 141 15.91 -2.72 4.57
N ARG A 142 15.46 -3.97 4.61
CA ARG A 142 14.06 -4.30 4.91
C ARG A 142 13.80 -4.35 6.42
N HIS A 143 14.83 -4.21 7.25
CA HIS A 143 14.66 -4.36 8.69
C HIS A 143 13.94 -3.14 9.28
N PRO A 144 12.79 -3.32 9.96
CA PRO A 144 11.95 -2.22 10.43
C PRO A 144 12.63 -1.33 11.49
N ALA A 145 13.66 -1.84 12.19
CA ALA A 145 14.41 -1.06 13.18
C ALA A 145 14.95 0.26 12.61
N LEU A 146 15.43 0.26 11.37
CA LEU A 146 15.97 1.47 10.74
C LEU A 146 14.93 2.61 10.66
N CYS A 147 13.67 2.27 10.42
CA CYS A 147 12.57 3.22 10.43
C CYS A 147 12.15 3.57 11.87
N ALA A 148 12.06 2.54 12.73
CA ALA A 148 11.61 2.68 14.10
C ALA A 148 12.58 3.50 14.98
N ASP A 149 13.87 3.59 14.64
CA ASP A 149 14.86 4.37 15.39
C ASP A 149 14.41 5.82 15.62
N CYS A 150 13.76 6.42 14.64
CA CYS A 150 13.13 7.75 14.75
C CYS A 150 11.63 7.65 15.06
N HIS A 151 10.91 6.74 14.38
CA HIS A 151 9.45 6.70 14.44
C HIS A 151 8.86 6.07 15.70
N ALA A 152 9.65 5.36 16.51
CA ALA A 152 9.18 4.78 17.78
C ALA A 152 8.97 5.82 18.88
N ALA A 153 9.59 7.00 18.74
CA ALA A 153 9.55 8.10 19.71
C ALA A 153 9.47 9.46 19.00
N PRO A 154 8.39 9.74 18.25
CA PRO A 154 8.25 10.94 17.43
C PRO A 154 8.29 12.24 18.24
N GLU A 155 7.96 12.20 19.53
CA GLU A 155 8.05 13.33 20.46
C GLU A 155 9.47 13.89 20.64
N ARG A 156 10.50 13.14 20.25
CA ARG A 156 11.90 13.61 20.25
C ARG A 156 12.18 14.62 19.14
N TYR A 157 11.30 14.71 18.15
CA TYR A 157 11.43 15.56 16.98
C TYR A 157 10.28 16.57 16.97
N PRO A 158 10.52 17.86 17.23
CA PRO A 158 9.51 18.91 17.17
C PRO A 158 8.62 18.87 15.93
N SER A 159 9.18 18.50 14.78
CA SER A 159 8.46 18.38 13.50
C SER A 159 7.51 17.17 13.42
N LEU A 160 7.69 16.16 14.26
CA LEU A 160 6.91 14.91 14.27
C LEU A 160 6.01 14.77 15.50
N LYS A 161 5.91 15.78 16.37
CA LYS A 161 5.16 15.71 17.65
C LYS A 161 3.70 15.24 17.53
N ASP A 162 3.05 15.48 16.39
CA ASP A 162 1.65 15.12 16.14
C ASP A 162 1.50 13.79 15.38
N VAL A 163 2.61 13.09 15.13
CA VAL A 163 2.67 11.77 14.49
C VAL A 163 2.58 10.69 15.56
N ALA A 164 1.77 9.66 15.31
CA ALA A 164 1.69 8.52 16.21
C ALA A 164 2.98 7.70 16.17
N ALA A 165 3.43 7.24 17.35
CA ALA A 165 4.58 6.36 17.46
C ALA A 165 4.33 5.02 16.74
N VAL A 166 5.35 4.51 16.06
CA VAL A 166 5.32 3.21 15.38
C VAL A 166 6.67 2.51 15.47
N SER A 167 6.65 1.22 15.82
CA SER A 167 7.87 0.41 15.95
C SER A 167 7.76 -1.01 15.41
N ASP A 168 6.54 -1.53 15.21
CA ASP A 168 6.32 -2.88 14.68
C ASP A 168 4.92 -3.02 14.09
N PHE A 169 4.81 -3.60 12.89
CA PHE A 169 3.52 -3.77 12.21
C PHE A 169 2.49 -4.56 13.06
N ALA A 170 2.91 -5.64 13.70
CA ALA A 170 1.99 -6.55 14.40
C ALA A 170 1.57 -6.04 15.77
N ARG A 171 2.48 -5.40 16.51
CA ARG A 171 2.26 -5.06 17.93
C ARG A 171 2.17 -3.57 18.23
N ALA A 172 2.78 -2.73 17.40
CA ALA A 172 2.99 -1.31 17.70
C ALA A 172 2.94 -0.48 16.41
N HIS A 173 1.81 -0.59 15.71
CA HIS A 173 1.47 0.24 14.55
C HIS A 173 0.07 0.82 14.77
N PRO A 174 -0.12 2.14 14.60
CA PRO A 174 -1.42 2.77 14.74
C PRO A 174 -2.41 2.28 13.68
N PRO A 175 -3.72 2.51 13.86
CA PRO A 175 -4.67 2.31 12.77
C PRO A 175 -4.26 3.08 11.51
N PHE A 176 -4.66 2.58 10.35
CA PHE A 176 -4.36 3.26 9.08
C PHE A 176 -5.01 4.63 9.02
N LYS A 177 -4.43 5.56 8.25
CA LYS A 177 -5.07 6.83 7.94
C LYS A 177 -5.59 6.81 6.52
N VAL A 178 -6.81 7.30 6.34
CA VAL A 178 -7.53 7.31 5.07
C VAL A 178 -7.98 8.72 4.70
N THR A 179 -8.11 8.99 3.41
CA THR A 179 -8.56 10.27 2.85
C THR A 179 -10.00 10.14 2.35
N VAL A 180 -10.93 10.76 3.06
CA VAL A 180 -12.37 10.61 2.87
C VAL A 180 -13.03 11.95 2.50
N ALA A 181 -14.12 11.89 1.75
CA ALA A 181 -15.03 13.01 1.53
C ALA A 181 -15.81 13.30 2.81
N VAL A 182 -16.04 14.58 3.06
CA VAL A 182 -16.79 15.07 4.21
C VAL A 182 -18.02 15.81 3.71
N ALA A 183 -19.18 15.54 4.32
CA ALA A 183 -20.44 16.19 3.97
C ALA A 183 -20.30 17.72 3.94
N GLY A 184 -20.75 18.34 2.84
CA GLY A 184 -20.74 19.79 2.66
C GLY A 184 -19.36 20.41 2.44
N GLN A 185 -18.29 19.62 2.33
CA GLN A 185 -16.94 20.12 2.07
C GLN A 185 -16.45 19.64 0.70
N SER A 186 -15.77 20.52 -0.04
CA SER A 186 -15.10 20.15 -1.29
C SER A 186 -13.72 19.52 -1.03
N ALA A 187 -13.12 19.81 0.13
CA ALA A 187 -11.84 19.24 0.54
C ALA A 187 -12.05 17.87 1.20
N ARG A 188 -11.18 16.91 0.85
CA ARG A 188 -11.13 15.61 1.54
C ARG A 188 -10.37 15.75 2.85
N ALA A 189 -10.83 15.06 3.89
CA ALA A 189 -10.17 15.02 5.19
C ALA A 189 -9.35 13.74 5.35
N ARG A 190 -8.22 13.83 6.05
CA ARG A 190 -7.41 12.67 6.42
C ARG A 190 -7.74 12.27 7.85
N VAL A 191 -8.36 11.11 8.02
CA VAL A 191 -8.85 10.59 9.30
C VAL A 191 -8.21 9.24 9.63
N LEU A 192 -8.29 8.80 10.88
CA LEU A 192 -7.97 7.41 11.24
C LEU A 192 -9.07 6.50 10.68
N LEU A 193 -8.67 5.34 10.18
CA LEU A 193 -9.58 4.28 9.81
C LEU A 193 -9.98 3.55 11.10
N ASP A 194 -11.22 3.74 11.50
CA ASP A 194 -11.89 3.09 12.62
C ASP A 194 -13.33 2.76 12.20
N ALA A 195 -14.17 2.27 13.13
CA ALA A 195 -15.55 1.90 12.82
C ALA A 195 -16.45 3.12 12.53
N GLN A 196 -16.02 4.31 12.91
CA GLN A 196 -16.74 5.57 12.77
C GLN A 196 -16.35 6.33 11.49
N ALA A 197 -15.23 5.97 10.85
CA ALA A 197 -14.84 6.51 9.57
C ALA A 197 -15.95 6.30 8.53
N ARG A 198 -16.24 7.37 7.78
CA ARG A 198 -17.25 7.43 6.72
C ARG A 198 -16.66 8.16 5.53
N ASP A 199 -17.07 7.79 4.32
CA ASP A 199 -16.73 8.49 3.08
C ASP A 199 -18.01 9.01 2.42
N VAL A 200 -18.35 10.27 2.68
CA VAL A 200 -19.64 10.83 2.25
C VAL A 200 -19.64 11.03 0.73
N SER A 201 -20.15 10.04 0.03
CA SER A 201 -20.04 9.93 -1.42
C SER A 201 -21.15 10.70 -2.14
N GLY A 202 -22.29 10.92 -1.49
CA GLY A 202 -23.50 11.47 -2.12
C GLY A 202 -24.26 10.44 -2.99
N LEU A 203 -23.91 9.15 -2.87
CA LEU A 203 -24.70 8.05 -3.43
C LEU A 203 -25.60 7.43 -2.36
N ILE A 204 -26.66 6.79 -2.83
CA ILE A 204 -27.53 5.92 -2.03
C ILE A 204 -27.35 4.52 -2.61
N PHE A 205 -26.56 3.69 -1.92
CA PHE A 205 -26.17 2.38 -2.41
C PHE A 205 -25.96 1.38 -1.26
N PRO A 206 -27.03 0.70 -0.81
CA PRO A 206 -26.94 -0.37 0.18
C PRO A 206 -26.39 -1.66 -0.47
N HIS A 207 -25.17 -2.06 -0.11
CA HIS A 207 -24.55 -3.28 -0.66
C HIS A 207 -25.28 -4.55 -0.23
N ASP A 208 -25.83 -4.60 0.98
CA ASP A 208 -26.55 -5.74 1.52
C ASP A 208 -27.79 -6.12 0.67
N LEU A 209 -28.51 -5.12 0.16
CA LEU A 209 -29.64 -5.35 -0.76
C LEU A 209 -29.17 -5.87 -2.12
N HIS A 210 -28.08 -5.35 -2.65
CA HIS A 210 -27.55 -5.76 -3.96
C HIS A 210 -26.92 -7.16 -3.91
N LEU A 211 -26.30 -7.52 -2.78
CA LEU A 211 -25.65 -8.81 -2.56
C LEU A 211 -26.56 -9.84 -1.86
N ASP A 212 -27.88 -9.61 -1.83
CA ASP A 212 -28.83 -10.55 -1.23
C ASP A 212 -28.72 -11.92 -1.91
N ALA A 213 -28.40 -12.95 -1.12
CA ALA A 213 -28.24 -14.32 -1.59
C ALA A 213 -29.52 -14.91 -2.20
N ARG A 214 -30.70 -14.35 -1.88
CA ARG A 214 -31.95 -14.72 -2.52
C ARG A 214 -31.99 -14.25 -3.97
N GLY A 215 -31.21 -13.23 -4.33
CA GLY A 215 -31.15 -12.62 -5.65
C GLY A 215 -32.09 -11.42 -5.80
N ILE A 216 -31.66 -10.47 -6.62
CA ILE A 216 -32.37 -9.23 -6.96
C ILE A 216 -33.05 -9.34 -8.33
N GLN A 217 -34.06 -8.50 -8.57
CA GLN A 217 -34.73 -8.45 -9.86
C GLN A 217 -33.95 -7.58 -10.85
N GLY A 218 -33.47 -8.17 -11.94
CA GLY A 218 -32.92 -7.48 -13.10
C GLY A 218 -33.90 -7.42 -14.27
N ALA A 219 -33.46 -6.80 -15.37
CA ALA A 219 -34.25 -6.70 -16.61
C ALA A 219 -34.56 -8.08 -17.22
N ASP A 220 -33.60 -9.01 -17.16
CA ASP A 220 -33.70 -10.36 -17.73
C ASP A 220 -34.18 -11.41 -16.73
N GLY A 221 -34.65 -10.98 -15.55
CA GLY A 221 -35.11 -11.85 -14.48
C GLY A 221 -34.28 -11.73 -13.21
N LYS A 222 -34.45 -12.69 -12.31
CA LYS A 222 -33.81 -12.70 -11.01
C LYS A 222 -32.34 -13.12 -11.14
N GLN A 223 -31.44 -12.39 -10.50
CA GLN A 223 -29.99 -12.64 -10.53
C GLN A 223 -29.37 -12.49 -9.14
N VAL A 224 -28.35 -13.29 -8.84
CA VAL A 224 -27.55 -13.17 -7.61
C VAL A 224 -26.23 -12.54 -7.99
N LEU A 225 -25.97 -11.34 -7.49
CA LEU A 225 -24.75 -10.60 -7.82
C LEU A 225 -23.56 -11.07 -6.98
N GLN A 226 -22.38 -10.94 -7.57
CA GLN A 226 -21.07 -11.16 -6.98
C GLN A 226 -20.24 -9.88 -7.05
N CYS A 227 -19.17 -9.82 -6.24
CA CYS A 227 -18.29 -8.64 -6.18
C CYS A 227 -17.77 -8.23 -7.57
N ALA A 228 -17.44 -9.22 -8.42
CA ALA A 228 -16.88 -9.03 -9.76
C ALA A 228 -17.87 -8.45 -10.79
N ASP A 229 -19.17 -8.46 -10.51
CA ASP A 229 -20.17 -7.87 -11.41
C ASP A 229 -20.05 -6.33 -11.45
N CYS A 230 -19.60 -5.73 -10.35
CA CYS A 230 -19.38 -4.28 -10.22
C CYS A 230 -17.88 -3.93 -10.16
N HIS A 231 -17.09 -4.63 -9.35
CA HIS A 231 -15.69 -4.28 -9.09
C HIS A 231 -14.73 -5.02 -10.01
N ARG A 232 -14.06 -4.25 -10.90
CA ARG A 232 -13.05 -4.76 -11.82
C ARG A 232 -11.65 -4.34 -11.38
N PRO A 233 -10.75 -5.28 -11.01
CA PRO A 233 -9.39 -4.94 -10.64
C PRO A 233 -8.65 -4.26 -11.79
N LEU A 234 -7.86 -3.22 -11.48
CA LEU A 234 -6.92 -2.65 -12.44
C LEU A 234 -5.82 -3.67 -12.78
N MET A 235 -5.22 -3.54 -13.96
CA MET A 235 -4.02 -4.31 -14.29
C MET A 235 -2.94 -4.08 -13.24
N GLY A 236 -2.39 -5.17 -12.70
CA GLY A 236 -1.40 -5.13 -11.62
C GLY A 236 -1.99 -5.01 -10.22
N GLY A 237 -3.32 -5.06 -10.03
CA GLY A 237 -3.98 -5.28 -8.74
C GLY A 237 -3.92 -4.14 -7.71
N ALA A 238 -3.27 -3.03 -8.04
CA ALA A 238 -3.12 -1.85 -7.17
C ALA A 238 -4.42 -1.04 -6.90
N GLY A 239 -5.57 -1.54 -7.35
CA GLY A 239 -6.87 -0.88 -7.17
C GLY A 239 -7.93 -1.46 -8.10
N PHE A 240 -9.01 -0.71 -8.25
CA PHE A 240 -10.16 -1.06 -9.09
C PHE A 240 -10.48 0.06 -10.07
N GLU A 241 -11.06 -0.30 -11.21
CA GLU A 241 -11.58 0.69 -12.14
C GLU A 241 -12.69 1.52 -11.50
N PRO A 242 -12.80 2.81 -11.85
CA PRO A 242 -13.92 3.63 -11.43
C PRO A 242 -15.25 3.02 -11.91
N LEU A 243 -16.26 3.07 -11.04
CA LEU A 243 -17.62 2.66 -11.39
C LEU A 243 -18.21 3.62 -12.42
N ARG A 244 -18.95 3.07 -13.40
CA ARG A 244 -19.61 3.81 -14.46
C ARG A 244 -21.05 3.35 -14.58
N TYR A 245 -22.00 4.27 -14.47
CA TYR A 245 -23.44 3.97 -14.56
C TYR A 245 -23.81 3.11 -15.76
N SER A 246 -23.34 3.47 -16.97
CA SER A 246 -23.69 2.76 -18.20
C SER A 246 -23.24 1.30 -18.23
N ARG A 247 -22.14 0.99 -17.53
CA ARG A 247 -21.57 -0.35 -17.46
C ARG A 247 -22.09 -1.14 -16.26
N ASP A 248 -22.14 -0.50 -15.11
CA ASP A 248 -22.26 -1.17 -13.81
C ASP A 248 -23.68 -1.08 -13.21
N CYS A 249 -24.52 -0.17 -13.71
CA CYS A 249 -25.86 0.07 -13.14
C CYS A 249 -26.98 -0.06 -14.18
N GLN A 250 -26.75 0.40 -15.40
CA GLN A 250 -27.79 0.63 -16.41
C GLN A 250 -28.55 -0.63 -16.84
N SER A 251 -27.91 -1.81 -16.80
CA SER A 251 -28.56 -3.08 -17.15
C SER A 251 -29.76 -3.38 -16.26
N CYS A 252 -29.72 -2.95 -14.99
CA CYS A 252 -30.75 -3.19 -13.99
C CYS A 252 -31.55 -1.92 -13.66
N HIS A 253 -30.86 -0.78 -13.58
CA HIS A 253 -31.42 0.52 -13.24
C HIS A 253 -31.56 1.41 -14.47
N GLN A 254 -32.62 1.22 -15.25
CA GLN A 254 -32.90 2.06 -16.43
C GLN A 254 -33.51 3.40 -15.99
N LEU A 255 -33.05 4.52 -16.55
CA LEU A 255 -33.60 5.86 -16.29
C LEU A 255 -34.84 6.15 -17.16
N ASP A 256 -35.73 5.18 -17.28
CA ASP A 256 -36.96 5.31 -18.04
C ASP A 256 -38.03 5.98 -17.17
N VAL A 257 -38.66 7.03 -17.71
CA VAL A 257 -39.78 7.72 -17.07
C VAL A 257 -40.96 7.76 -18.02
N ASP A 258 -42.15 7.61 -17.45
CA ASP A 258 -43.40 7.86 -18.16
C ASP A 258 -43.91 9.25 -17.78
N LEU A 259 -43.99 10.14 -18.76
CA LEU A 259 -44.59 11.46 -18.62
C LEU A 259 -45.81 11.53 -19.52
N ASN A 260 -47.00 11.55 -18.91
CA ASN A 260 -48.28 11.70 -19.59
C ASN A 260 -48.49 10.67 -20.71
N GLY A 261 -48.13 9.40 -20.47
CA GLY A 261 -48.28 8.30 -21.43
C GLY A 261 -47.16 8.22 -22.48
N ARG A 262 -46.13 9.07 -22.37
CA ARG A 262 -44.93 9.02 -23.20
C ARG A 262 -43.80 8.45 -22.38
N GLN A 263 -43.30 7.29 -22.79
CA GLN A 263 -42.07 6.73 -22.22
C GLN A 263 -40.85 7.42 -22.85
N LEU A 264 -39.94 7.88 -22.01
CA LEU A 264 -38.66 8.46 -22.41
C LEU A 264 -37.54 7.91 -21.53
N ARG A 265 -36.34 7.80 -22.09
CA ARG A 265 -35.12 7.45 -21.38
C ARG A 265 -34.30 8.71 -21.13
N LEU A 266 -33.99 8.98 -19.86
CA LEU A 266 -33.21 10.16 -19.48
C LEU A 266 -31.71 9.94 -19.68
N PRO A 267 -30.94 10.98 -20.08
CA PRO A 267 -29.49 10.92 -20.07
C PRO A 267 -28.96 10.94 -18.63
N HIS A 268 -27.95 10.10 -18.36
CA HIS A 268 -27.25 10.10 -17.07
C HIS A 268 -26.07 11.07 -17.08
N GLY A 269 -25.82 11.75 -15.95
CA GLY A 269 -24.64 12.60 -15.76
C GLY A 269 -24.77 14.05 -16.29
N ASN A 270 -25.92 14.44 -16.86
CA ASN A 270 -26.17 15.81 -17.30
C ASN A 270 -27.53 16.32 -16.81
N ASN A 271 -27.51 17.10 -15.73
CA ASN A 271 -28.70 17.68 -15.10
C ASN A 271 -29.51 18.56 -16.07
N GLU A 272 -28.83 19.41 -16.84
CA GLU A 272 -29.48 20.35 -17.76
C GLU A 272 -30.16 19.62 -18.92
N ALA A 273 -29.47 18.65 -19.54
CA ALA A 273 -30.02 17.86 -20.64
C ALA A 273 -31.23 17.02 -20.18
N ALA A 274 -31.14 16.40 -19.01
CA ALA A 274 -32.26 15.64 -18.43
C ALA A 274 -33.46 16.56 -18.16
N ARG A 275 -33.24 17.73 -17.52
CA ARG A 275 -34.27 18.73 -17.25
C ARG A 275 -34.92 19.26 -18.53
N ALA A 276 -34.12 19.61 -19.54
CA ALA A 276 -34.61 20.10 -20.82
C ALA A 276 -35.47 19.06 -21.55
N LEU A 277 -35.09 17.77 -21.52
CA LEU A 277 -35.88 16.69 -22.10
C LEU A 277 -37.22 16.50 -21.39
N LEU A 278 -37.21 16.52 -20.04
CA LEU A 278 -38.42 16.43 -19.23
C LEU A 278 -39.36 17.61 -19.50
N GLN A 279 -38.84 18.84 -19.49
CA GLN A 279 -39.60 20.06 -19.75
C GLN A 279 -40.18 20.07 -21.16
N ARG A 280 -39.38 19.72 -22.18
CA ARG A 280 -39.85 19.62 -23.57
C ARG A 280 -40.96 18.59 -23.71
N THR A 281 -40.82 17.43 -23.05
CA THR A 281 -41.82 16.36 -23.16
C THR A 281 -43.12 16.73 -22.42
N ALA A 282 -43.01 17.36 -21.26
CA ALA A 282 -44.15 17.88 -20.52
C ALA A 282 -44.90 18.97 -21.32
N ALA A 283 -44.18 19.88 -21.99
CA ALA A 283 -44.77 20.92 -22.83
C ALA A 283 -45.45 20.38 -24.10
N LEU A 284 -45.02 19.20 -24.59
CA LEU A 284 -45.61 18.51 -25.74
C LEU A 284 -46.79 17.60 -25.36
N ALA A 285 -47.14 17.50 -24.07
CA ALA A 285 -48.32 16.77 -23.65
C ALA A 285 -49.57 17.57 -24.10
N PRO A 286 -50.50 16.96 -24.87
CA PRO A 286 -51.77 17.61 -25.10
C PRO A 286 -52.46 17.86 -23.75
N LEU A 287 -53.29 18.90 -23.66
CA LEU A 287 -54.33 19.03 -22.62
C LEU A 287 -55.36 17.90 -22.82
N ALA A 288 -54.92 16.65 -22.69
CA ALA A 288 -55.74 15.47 -22.94
C ALA A 288 -56.54 15.14 -21.68
N THR A 289 -57.85 15.04 -21.86
CA THR A 289 -58.82 14.57 -20.88
C THR A 289 -58.39 13.19 -20.37
N PRO A 290 -58.43 12.92 -19.05
CA PRO A 290 -57.95 11.65 -18.52
C PRO A 290 -58.74 10.48 -19.14
N PRO A 291 -58.08 9.39 -19.55
CA PRO A 291 -58.76 8.19 -20.02
C PRO A 291 -59.63 7.60 -18.88
N PRO A 292 -60.74 6.90 -19.21
CA PRO A 292 -61.58 6.28 -18.21
C PRO A 292 -60.78 5.24 -17.42
N VAL A 293 -60.94 5.29 -16.10
CA VAL A 293 -60.24 4.44 -15.14
C VAL A 293 -60.81 3.03 -15.22
N ASP A 294 -59.96 2.03 -15.47
CA ASP A 294 -60.25 0.63 -15.19
C ASP A 294 -59.70 0.32 -13.79
N GLU A 295 -60.58 0.12 -12.82
CA GLU A 295 -60.24 -0.11 -11.41
C GLU A 295 -59.82 -1.57 -11.12
N SER A 296 -59.58 -2.40 -12.14
CA SER A 296 -59.33 -3.84 -11.94
C SER A 296 -57.86 -4.26 -11.73
N GLU A 297 -56.89 -3.34 -11.71
CA GLU A 297 -55.46 -3.68 -11.59
C GLU A 297 -54.85 -3.59 -10.17
N ASP A 298 -55.64 -3.77 -9.11
CA ASP A 298 -55.15 -3.64 -7.71
C ASP A 298 -54.34 -4.85 -7.18
N ARG A 299 -53.71 -5.64 -8.06
CA ARG A 299 -52.78 -6.72 -7.66
C ARG A 299 -51.62 -6.86 -8.65
N ARG A 300 -50.69 -5.90 -8.65
CA ARG A 300 -49.42 -6.02 -9.39
C ARG A 300 -48.29 -6.52 -8.49
N ARG A 301 -47.56 -7.55 -8.97
CA ARG A 301 -46.42 -8.17 -8.27
C ARG A 301 -45.18 -7.27 -8.34
N PRO A 302 -44.38 -7.14 -7.26
CA PRO A 302 -43.07 -6.48 -7.30
C PRO A 302 -42.16 -7.10 -8.38
N GLY A 303 -41.52 -6.26 -9.21
CA GLY A 303 -40.53 -6.69 -10.21
C GLY A 303 -41.00 -6.80 -11.67
N ALA A 304 -42.29 -6.62 -11.96
CA ALA A 304 -42.80 -6.56 -13.34
C ALA A 304 -42.75 -5.11 -13.86
N ARG A 305 -41.62 -4.74 -14.49
CA ARG A 305 -41.22 -3.39 -14.95
C ARG A 305 -40.97 -2.42 -13.79
N ALA A 306 -39.82 -1.74 -13.85
CA ALA A 306 -39.32 -0.79 -12.85
C ALA A 306 -40.43 0.09 -12.27
N ASP A 307 -40.44 0.31 -10.94
CA ASP A 307 -41.37 1.18 -10.20
C ASP A 307 -41.79 2.43 -10.99
N ARG A 308 -42.91 2.33 -11.71
CA ARG A 308 -43.59 3.48 -12.31
C ARG A 308 -44.60 3.95 -11.28
N GLY A 309 -44.21 4.99 -10.54
CA GLY A 309 -45.12 5.70 -9.64
C GLY A 309 -46.37 6.18 -10.37
N ASP A 310 -47.45 6.37 -9.62
CA ASP A 310 -48.74 6.85 -10.11
C ASP A 310 -48.58 8.13 -10.96
N ALA A 311 -49.26 8.16 -12.11
CA ALA A 311 -49.23 9.24 -13.09
C ALA A 311 -50.08 10.46 -12.68
N ARG A 312 -50.59 10.50 -11.45
CA ARG A 312 -51.40 11.60 -10.91
C ARG A 312 -50.52 12.62 -10.17
N GLN A 313 -50.09 13.67 -10.87
CA GLN A 313 -50.20 15.10 -10.48
C GLN A 313 -49.31 16.01 -11.39
N GLN A 314 -49.88 17.07 -11.97
CA GLN A 314 -49.19 18.31 -12.43
C GLN A 314 -49.24 19.36 -11.29
N PRO A 315 -48.46 20.48 -11.22
CA PRO A 315 -47.16 20.88 -11.78
C PRO A 315 -45.99 20.56 -10.82
N GLY A 316 -44.74 20.63 -11.30
CA GLY A 316 -43.56 20.17 -10.55
C GLY A 316 -43.08 18.76 -10.95
N ALA A 317 -43.69 18.16 -11.98
CA ALA A 317 -43.34 16.82 -12.49
C ALA A 317 -41.86 16.67 -12.87
N VAL A 318 -41.18 17.77 -13.22
CA VAL A 318 -39.74 17.77 -13.50
C VAL A 318 -38.96 17.60 -12.20
N ASP A 319 -39.20 18.46 -11.20
CA ASP A 319 -38.48 18.39 -9.92
C ASP A 319 -38.83 17.11 -9.14
N GLU A 320 -40.05 16.60 -9.27
CA GLU A 320 -40.43 15.29 -8.70
C GLU A 320 -39.58 14.14 -9.26
N VAL A 321 -39.23 14.18 -10.55
CA VAL A 321 -38.33 13.19 -11.16
C VAL A 321 -36.93 13.25 -10.57
N PHE A 322 -36.48 14.44 -10.14
CA PHE A 322 -35.20 14.59 -9.46
C PHE A 322 -35.29 14.20 -7.97
N GLU A 323 -36.29 14.70 -7.24
CA GLU A 323 -36.38 14.63 -5.78
C GLU A 323 -36.92 13.31 -5.23
N ARG A 324 -37.74 12.59 -5.99
CA ARG A 324 -38.50 11.43 -5.47
C ARG A 324 -38.44 10.22 -6.38
N ARG A 325 -38.38 10.44 -7.69
CA ARG A 325 -38.28 9.36 -8.67
C ARG A 325 -36.82 9.24 -9.12
N VAL A 326 -36.53 8.20 -9.90
CA VAL A 326 -35.30 7.96 -10.67
C VAL A 326 -33.98 8.41 -10.03
N CYS A 327 -33.68 9.72 -10.04
CA CYS A 327 -32.45 10.31 -9.52
C CYS A 327 -32.25 10.13 -8.01
N ALA A 328 -33.24 10.51 -7.18
CA ALA A 328 -33.16 10.44 -5.72
C ALA A 328 -33.11 9.01 -5.15
N LYS A 329 -33.31 7.99 -5.99
CA LYS A 329 -33.14 6.60 -5.59
C LYS A 329 -31.67 6.19 -5.46
N CYS A 330 -30.77 6.93 -6.13
CA CYS A 330 -29.35 6.61 -6.21
C CYS A 330 -28.45 7.77 -5.79
N HIS A 331 -28.95 9.01 -5.83
CA HIS A 331 -28.16 10.22 -5.56
C HIS A 331 -28.78 11.08 -4.48
N SER A 332 -27.92 11.76 -3.73
CA SER A 332 -28.32 12.94 -2.96
C SER A 332 -28.72 14.08 -3.90
N ILE A 333 -29.81 14.75 -3.56
CA ILE A 333 -30.39 15.86 -4.33
C ILE A 333 -30.15 17.17 -3.58
N VAL A 334 -29.76 18.20 -4.32
CA VAL A 334 -29.66 19.57 -3.82
C VAL A 334 -30.76 20.39 -4.50
N SER A 335 -31.53 21.13 -3.70
CA SER A 335 -32.63 21.98 -4.17
C SER A 335 -32.37 23.42 -3.76
N ASP A 336 -32.49 24.35 -4.70
CA ASP A 336 -32.41 25.80 -4.45
C ASP A 336 -33.44 26.56 -5.31
N SER A 337 -33.28 27.89 -5.44
CA SER A 337 -34.20 28.73 -6.21
C SER A 337 -34.32 28.36 -7.68
N ASP A 338 -33.31 27.69 -8.24
CA ASP A 338 -33.24 27.32 -9.66
C ASP A 338 -33.78 25.90 -9.91
N GLY A 339 -34.21 25.21 -8.84
CA GLY A 339 -34.81 23.88 -8.88
C GLY A 339 -33.90 22.77 -8.34
N SER A 340 -34.35 21.52 -8.47
CA SER A 340 -33.66 20.36 -7.91
C SER A 340 -32.63 19.76 -8.87
N ARG A 341 -31.43 19.45 -8.35
CA ARG A 341 -30.34 18.86 -9.13
C ARG A 341 -29.71 17.67 -8.40
N VAL A 342 -29.21 16.74 -9.19
CA VAL A 342 -28.35 15.65 -8.71
C VAL A 342 -27.01 16.22 -8.31
N GLN A 343 -26.57 15.94 -7.08
CA GLN A 343 -25.20 16.18 -6.65
C GLN A 343 -24.28 15.12 -7.29
N PRO A 344 -23.21 15.53 -8.02
CA PRO A 344 -22.23 14.58 -8.52
C PRO A 344 -21.58 13.82 -7.36
N PRO A 345 -21.46 12.48 -7.43
CA PRO A 345 -20.91 11.71 -6.35
C PRO A 345 -19.39 11.93 -6.21
N GLN A 346 -18.90 11.99 -4.97
CA GLN A 346 -17.49 12.21 -4.65
C GLN A 346 -16.72 10.91 -4.42
N LEU A 347 -16.71 10.05 -5.43
CA LEU A 347 -16.05 8.74 -5.35
C LEU A 347 -14.52 8.88 -5.32
N ALA A 348 -13.89 8.31 -4.29
CA ALA A 348 -12.44 8.13 -4.25
C ALA A 348 -12.01 6.91 -5.09
N GLN A 349 -10.90 7.04 -5.81
CA GLN A 349 -10.21 5.89 -6.42
C GLN A 349 -9.20 5.26 -5.46
N THR A 350 -8.65 6.05 -4.55
CA THR A 350 -7.76 5.58 -3.48
C THR A 350 -8.02 6.36 -2.22
N TRP A 351 -8.14 5.64 -1.11
CA TRP A 351 -8.28 6.21 0.23
C TRP A 351 -6.95 6.27 0.97
N MET A 352 -5.92 5.57 0.51
CA MET A 352 -4.61 5.52 1.18
C MET A 352 -3.50 6.01 0.24
N PRO A 353 -3.48 7.30 -0.16
CA PRO A 353 -2.53 7.80 -1.16
C PRO A 353 -1.06 7.76 -0.73
N LEU A 354 -0.79 7.59 0.58
CA LEU A 354 0.56 7.52 1.15
C LEU A 354 0.97 6.10 1.56
N ALA A 355 0.21 5.09 1.13
CA ALA A 355 0.54 3.69 1.27
C ALA A 355 0.32 2.98 -0.06
N ARG A 356 0.96 1.82 -0.22
CA ARG A 356 0.71 0.92 -1.34
C ARG A 356 0.11 -0.38 -0.85
N PHE A 357 -0.88 -0.87 -1.59
CA PHE A 357 -1.47 -2.18 -1.40
C PHE A 357 -1.83 -2.75 -2.78
N ASP A 358 -1.59 -4.04 -2.95
CA ASP A 358 -1.87 -4.77 -4.18
C ASP A 358 -2.74 -5.99 -3.85
N HIS A 359 -3.87 -6.12 -4.55
CA HIS A 359 -4.79 -7.24 -4.44
C HIS A 359 -4.29 -8.49 -5.19
N ALA A 360 -3.36 -8.38 -6.13
CA ALA A 360 -2.90 -9.51 -6.95
C ALA A 360 -2.31 -10.67 -6.12
N PRO A 361 -1.47 -10.44 -5.09
CA PRO A 361 -1.04 -11.49 -4.16
C PRO A 361 -2.18 -12.14 -3.37
N HIS A 362 -3.30 -11.42 -3.20
CA HIS A 362 -4.46 -11.82 -2.38
C HIS A 362 -5.62 -12.43 -3.20
N ARG A 363 -5.46 -12.61 -4.52
CA ARG A 363 -6.53 -13.07 -5.43
C ARG A 363 -7.17 -14.42 -5.09
N TRP A 364 -6.55 -15.20 -4.21
CA TRP A 364 -7.03 -16.52 -3.78
C TRP A 364 -7.82 -16.47 -2.47
N VAL A 365 -7.94 -15.29 -1.87
CA VAL A 365 -8.69 -15.05 -0.64
C VAL A 365 -10.00 -14.37 -1.01
N GLY A 366 -11.12 -14.79 -0.41
CA GLY A 366 -12.44 -14.19 -0.67
C GLY A 366 -12.49 -12.72 -0.23
N CYS A 367 -13.15 -11.87 -1.02
CA CYS A 367 -13.26 -10.43 -0.75
C CYS A 367 -13.87 -10.14 0.63
N ASP A 368 -14.85 -10.95 1.02
CA ASP A 368 -15.63 -10.90 2.26
C ASP A 368 -14.80 -11.18 3.52
N SER A 369 -13.64 -11.84 3.38
CA SER A 369 -12.70 -12.03 4.50
C SER A 369 -12.10 -10.70 5.00
N CYS A 370 -12.08 -9.67 4.15
CA CYS A 370 -11.49 -8.37 4.43
C CYS A 370 -12.54 -7.25 4.39
N HIS A 371 -13.48 -7.32 3.45
CA HIS A 371 -14.47 -6.29 3.18
C HIS A 371 -15.88 -6.79 3.56
N ALA A 372 -16.46 -6.23 4.62
CA ALA A 372 -17.79 -6.64 5.11
C ALA A 372 -18.96 -6.04 4.29
N ALA A 373 -18.86 -6.03 2.95
CA ALA A 373 -19.81 -5.36 2.07
C ALA A 373 -21.25 -5.88 2.19
N GLN A 374 -21.42 -7.19 2.42
CA GLN A 374 -22.76 -7.80 2.59
C GLN A 374 -23.54 -7.28 3.80
N GLN A 375 -22.89 -6.57 4.72
CA GLN A 375 -23.51 -6.02 5.93
C GLN A 375 -23.76 -4.51 5.82
N SER A 376 -23.32 -3.89 4.72
CA SER A 376 -23.38 -2.45 4.53
C SER A 376 -24.71 -2.02 3.94
N GLN A 377 -25.40 -1.16 4.68
CA GLN A 377 -26.70 -0.59 4.35
C GLN A 377 -26.59 0.84 3.81
N ASP A 378 -25.39 1.42 3.83
CA ASP A 378 -25.14 2.80 3.48
C ASP A 378 -23.94 2.90 2.53
N ALA A 379 -24.05 3.77 1.51
CA ALA A 379 -22.95 4.02 0.58
C ALA A 379 -21.77 4.74 1.26
N ASP A 380 -22.04 5.43 2.37
CA ASP A 380 -21.04 6.20 3.10
C ASP A 380 -20.22 5.32 4.07
N ASP A 381 -20.61 4.05 4.25
CA ASP A 381 -19.82 3.07 5.00
C ASP A 381 -18.46 2.86 4.33
N LEU A 382 -17.38 3.14 5.05
CA LEU A 382 -16.04 2.94 4.53
C LEU A 382 -15.62 1.46 4.69
N LEU A 383 -15.90 0.67 3.66
CA LEU A 383 -15.64 -0.78 3.64
C LEU A 383 -14.16 -1.14 3.44
N LEU A 384 -13.24 -0.42 4.06
CA LEU A 384 -11.82 -0.76 4.06
C LEU A 384 -11.48 -1.68 5.24
N PRO A 385 -10.63 -2.71 5.06
CA PRO A 385 -10.23 -3.58 6.14
C PRO A 385 -9.41 -2.81 7.17
N GLN A 386 -9.70 -3.08 8.44
CA GLN A 386 -8.89 -2.61 9.55
C GLN A 386 -7.56 -3.37 9.63
N ILE A 387 -6.59 -2.81 10.36
CA ILE A 387 -5.25 -3.40 10.50
C ILE A 387 -5.31 -4.82 11.10
N GLU A 388 -6.31 -5.11 11.93
CA GLU A 388 -6.57 -6.42 12.52
C GLU A 388 -6.78 -7.49 11.45
N SER A 389 -7.51 -7.19 10.37
CA SER A 389 -7.74 -8.12 9.26
C SER A 389 -6.42 -8.52 8.60
N CYS A 390 -5.55 -7.55 8.34
CA CYS A 390 -4.21 -7.80 7.80
C CYS A 390 -3.37 -8.65 8.76
N ARG A 391 -3.42 -8.34 10.06
CA ARG A 391 -2.69 -9.04 11.13
C ARG A 391 -3.14 -10.49 11.32
N GLN A 392 -4.24 -10.96 10.71
CA GLN A 392 -4.61 -12.37 10.76
C GLN A 392 -3.55 -13.23 10.05
N CYS A 393 -3.08 -12.79 8.88
CA CYS A 393 -2.10 -13.51 8.06
C CYS A 393 -0.70 -12.89 8.08
N HIS A 394 -0.59 -11.58 8.30
CA HIS A 394 0.68 -10.86 8.37
C HIS A 394 1.15 -10.66 9.81
N GLY A 395 2.45 -10.67 10.01
CA GLY A 395 3.13 -10.46 11.29
C GLY A 395 4.30 -9.50 11.16
N GLY A 396 4.92 -9.16 12.29
CA GLY A 396 6.19 -8.42 12.29
C GLY A 396 7.34 -9.26 11.73
N ILE A 397 8.49 -8.63 11.53
CA ILE A 397 9.67 -9.27 10.91
C ILE A 397 10.16 -10.53 11.64
N ASN A 398 9.89 -10.64 12.94
CA ASN A 398 10.27 -11.79 13.77
C ASN A 398 9.20 -12.89 13.84
N SER A 399 8.15 -12.82 13.03
CA SER A 399 7.12 -13.85 13.03
C SER A 399 7.63 -15.14 12.39
N HIS A 400 7.33 -16.28 13.03
CA HIS A 400 7.60 -17.62 12.51
C HIS A 400 6.34 -18.32 11.98
N SER A 401 5.15 -17.75 12.21
CA SER A 401 3.85 -18.36 11.88
C SER A 401 2.98 -17.50 10.97
N LYS A 402 3.45 -16.30 10.61
CA LYS A 402 2.75 -15.34 9.73
C LYS A 402 3.69 -14.80 8.67
N ILE A 403 3.12 -14.23 7.62
CA ILE A 403 3.88 -13.54 6.56
C ILE A 403 4.57 -12.34 7.20
N GLN A 404 5.89 -12.30 7.13
CA GLN A 404 6.68 -11.22 7.68
C GLN A 404 6.45 -9.95 6.87
N SER A 405 6.00 -8.89 7.55
CA SER A 405 5.78 -7.57 6.98
C SER A 405 6.70 -6.54 7.64
N THR A 406 7.21 -5.65 6.80
CA THR A 406 8.13 -4.57 7.13
C THR A 406 7.50 -3.22 6.80
N CYS A 407 8.05 -2.14 7.35
CA CYS A 407 7.54 -0.78 7.12
C CYS A 407 7.47 -0.46 5.62
N ILE A 408 8.51 -0.86 4.89
CA ILE A 408 8.62 -0.55 3.47
C ILE A 408 7.66 -1.36 2.61
N ASP A 409 7.02 -2.44 3.08
CA ASP A 409 6.08 -3.19 2.24
C ASP A 409 4.84 -2.34 1.88
N CYS A 410 4.43 -1.47 2.81
CA CYS A 410 3.30 -0.54 2.62
C CYS A 410 3.76 0.91 2.40
N HIS A 411 4.85 1.34 3.04
CA HIS A 411 5.32 2.73 2.96
C HIS A 411 6.46 2.89 1.96
N ARG A 412 6.44 3.98 1.20
CA ARG A 412 7.57 4.38 0.34
C ARG A 412 8.45 5.37 1.09
N PHE A 413 9.76 5.18 0.95
CA PHE A 413 10.80 6.10 1.41
C PHE A 413 11.52 6.68 0.19
N HIS A 414 12.00 7.92 0.27
CA HIS A 414 12.33 8.79 -0.88
C HIS A 414 11.12 9.08 -1.77
N GLN A 415 10.18 9.86 -1.25
CA GLN A 415 9.08 10.41 -2.04
C GLN A 415 9.62 11.53 -2.94
N ALA A 416 10.35 11.18 -4.00
CA ALA A 416 10.47 12.09 -5.12
C ALA A 416 9.06 12.24 -5.71
N HIS A 417 8.68 13.46 -6.05
CA HIS A 417 7.38 13.80 -6.63
C HIS A 417 7.09 12.93 -7.88
N GLU A 418 6.49 11.76 -7.71
CA GLU A 418 5.77 11.08 -8.77
C GLU A 418 4.56 11.97 -9.06
N LEU A 419 4.65 12.66 -10.19
CA LEU A 419 3.57 13.35 -10.89
C LEU A 419 2.22 12.79 -10.46
N THR A 420 1.47 13.64 -9.77
CA THR A 420 0.10 13.39 -9.33
C THR A 420 -0.66 12.61 -10.39
N SER A 421 -1.37 11.57 -9.93
CA SER A 421 -2.39 10.82 -10.66
C SER A 421 -3.49 11.68 -11.32
N GLN A 422 -3.43 13.02 -11.17
CA GLN A 422 -4.16 14.00 -11.97
C GLN A 422 -3.76 14.03 -13.46
N ALA A 423 -2.54 13.61 -13.83
CA ALA A 423 -2.08 13.68 -15.23
C ALA A 423 -2.51 12.50 -16.12
N LEU A 424 -2.98 11.39 -15.53
CA LEU A 424 -3.48 10.22 -16.28
C LEU A 424 -5.00 10.25 -16.48
N GLY A 425 -5.73 11.00 -15.65
CA GLY A 425 -7.18 11.20 -15.80
C GLY A 425 -7.57 12.22 -16.86
N SER A 426 -6.75 13.27 -17.05
CA SER A 426 -7.08 14.36 -18.00
C SER A 426 -6.86 14.00 -19.47
N ARG A 427 -6.14 12.92 -19.78
CA ARG A 427 -5.94 12.44 -21.17
C ARG A 427 -7.01 11.46 -21.65
N ALA A 428 -7.86 10.94 -20.76
CA ALA A 428 -8.94 10.03 -21.13
C ALA A 428 -10.19 10.77 -21.63
N ASP A 429 -10.41 12.02 -21.20
CA ASP A 429 -11.59 12.79 -21.60
C ASP A 429 -11.40 13.56 -22.92
N GLU A 430 -10.16 13.88 -23.32
CA GLU A 430 -9.90 14.56 -24.61
C GLU A 430 -9.94 13.64 -25.84
N GLN A 431 -9.91 12.31 -25.65
CA GLN A 431 -9.98 11.35 -26.77
C GLN A 431 -11.40 10.85 -27.07
N THR A 432 -12.42 11.33 -26.38
CA THR A 432 -13.83 10.96 -26.64
C THR A 432 -14.64 12.08 -27.34
N GLN A 433 -13.96 13.10 -27.86
CA GLN A 433 -14.57 14.21 -28.63
C GLN A 433 -13.93 14.40 -30.03
N GLN A 434 -13.56 13.31 -30.71
CA GLN A 434 -13.34 13.32 -32.16
C GLN A 434 -14.27 12.34 -32.87
#